data_AF-A0A3D4FLD6-F1
#
_entry.id   AF-A0A3D4FLD6-F1
#
_cell.length_a   1.000
_cell.length_b   1.000
_cell.length_c   1.000
_cell.angle_alpha   90.00
_cell.angle_beta   90.00
_cell.angle_gamma   90.00
#
_symmetry.space_group_name_H-M   'P 1'
#
loop_
_entity.id
_entity.type
_entity.pdbx_description
1 polymer ?
#
loop_
_entity_poly.entity_id
_entity_poly.type
_entity_poly.pdbx_seq_one_letter_code
_entity_poly.pdbx_strand_id
1 'polypeptide(L)'
;MYLNIANSEKLRALMGKDALGVASLLFNLCSYVIILFSVIFMWNSTSFFIKKRKKEIGIYALLGMKNKDIAKMMFMETLIIGIFSLGISIVIGTLLSQIFARVFMSFIKATGDIGIVFSFKALKNTLVNFSIVFIIISIRAYRIIYKFKLIELFKGEEINEKEPKNKTLKGILSIILLILGYFFGSLTGIKILGAASLFLALISVIVGTYLFFNSFFALYVSLMRKRKNSYKNVEKLLALSNIRSRIGSNAKSLAVISILNASIILAASTTMIVTGLLEKDISNHRFSYVYHSNKGADEIVDKVLEQHKDNKIKNDIFIHSLKFNENEILKDGKEGKNIYVIKEEDYNKLCAIANIEEKLKLKNKNNIAILDENEISSERVWKIGASKIKSVKVNENINMLFGDNEESMNLLEYREEIINPEVGGKTVVVTSESFERFKTFGKPLSLRFINVEDQNKSKELTEDINNSLHEKTKISSYYQSYESVSNISGTFKFIALFTSLIFMISSLSVIYFKIVMECDEEIKRYSIMKKIGFSYKDIKKSMGKELAIIFMLPLIL
;
A
#
# COMPACT_ATOMS: atom_id res chain seq x y z
N MET A 1 -2.93 13.36 15.94
CA MET A 1 -2.15 12.10 16.04
C MET A 1 -1.26 11.85 14.82
N TYR A 2 -1.81 11.50 13.65
CA TYR A 2 -1.01 11.21 12.44
C TYR A 2 -0.04 12.31 12.03
N LEU A 3 -0.55 13.55 11.91
CA LEU A 3 0.28 14.71 11.60
C LEU A 3 1.41 14.92 12.62
N ASN A 4 1.21 14.50 13.88
CA ASN A 4 2.22 14.60 14.94
C ASN A 4 3.38 13.66 14.67
N ILE A 5 3.08 12.42 14.27
CA ILE A 5 4.08 11.39 13.92
C ILE A 5 4.81 11.79 12.63
N ALA A 6 4.06 12.21 11.59
CA ALA A 6 4.61 12.63 10.31
C ALA A 6 5.54 13.85 10.39
N ASN A 7 5.30 14.78 11.33
CA ASN A 7 6.07 16.01 11.50
C ASN A 7 6.89 16.05 12.81
N SER A 8 7.09 14.90 13.47
CA SER A 8 7.92 14.83 14.66
C SER A 8 9.39 14.82 14.26
N GLU A 9 10.14 15.82 14.71
CA GLU A 9 11.59 15.90 14.49
C GLU A 9 12.31 14.73 15.14
N LYS A 10 11.92 14.34 16.36
CA LYS A 10 12.51 13.21 17.07
C LYS A 10 12.34 11.88 16.32
N LEU A 11 11.17 11.65 15.72
CA LEU A 11 10.91 10.44 14.93
C LEU A 11 11.63 10.47 13.58
N ARG A 12 11.75 11.66 12.99
CA ARG A 12 12.51 11.85 11.76
C ARG A 12 14.01 11.64 11.96
N ALA A 13 14.56 12.05 13.10
CA ALA A 13 15.97 11.83 13.44
C ALA A 13 16.33 10.34 13.54
N LEU A 14 15.37 9.46 13.84
CA LEU A 14 15.58 8.01 13.86
C LEU A 14 15.62 7.38 12.46
N MET A 15 15.21 8.12 11.42
CA MET A 15 15.25 7.64 10.04
C MET A 15 16.51 8.18 9.35
N GLY A 16 17.25 7.30 8.66
CA GLY A 16 18.39 7.71 7.82
C GLY A 16 17.98 8.72 6.74
N LYS A 17 18.93 9.55 6.28
CA LYS A 17 18.67 10.68 5.35
C LYS A 17 17.89 10.26 4.10
N ASP A 18 18.24 9.12 3.49
CA ASP A 18 17.62 8.62 2.26
C ASP A 18 16.19 8.09 2.51
N ALA A 19 16.00 7.33 3.59
CA ALA A 19 14.69 6.84 4.01
C ALA A 19 13.74 7.97 4.41
N LEU A 20 14.27 9.07 4.98
CA LEU A 20 13.51 10.23 5.41
C LEU A 20 12.83 10.95 4.24
N GLY A 21 13.50 11.05 3.09
CA GLY A 21 12.94 11.64 1.87
C GLY A 21 11.69 10.90 1.41
N VAL A 22 11.82 9.58 1.20
CA VAL A 22 10.72 8.71 0.76
C VAL A 22 9.59 8.67 1.80
N ALA A 23 9.93 8.48 3.07
CA ALA A 23 8.95 8.45 4.17
C ALA A 23 8.17 9.77 4.25
N SER A 24 8.84 10.92 4.10
CA SER A 24 8.18 12.22 4.15
C SER A 24 7.17 12.43 3.02
N LEU A 25 7.49 11.97 1.80
CA LEU A 25 6.58 12.02 0.66
C LEU A 25 5.34 11.15 0.93
N LEU A 26 5.54 9.92 1.42
CA LEU A 26 4.46 9.00 1.76
C LEU A 26 3.54 9.57 2.85
N PHE A 27 4.11 10.15 3.91
CA PHE A 27 3.34 10.79 4.97
C PHE A 27 2.50 11.98 4.47
N ASN A 28 3.05 12.79 3.56
CA ASN A 28 2.32 13.93 2.98
C ASN A 28 1.17 13.47 2.08
N LEU A 29 1.41 12.48 1.20
CA LEU A 29 0.36 11.94 0.33
C LEU A 29 -0.80 11.36 1.15
N CYS A 30 -0.50 10.55 2.16
CA CYS A 30 -1.53 9.97 3.02
C CYS A 30 -2.25 11.04 3.87
N SER A 31 -1.56 12.11 4.31
CA SER A 31 -2.23 13.24 4.96
C SER A 31 -3.31 13.87 4.06
N TYR A 32 -3.04 14.05 2.76
CA TYR A 32 -4.03 14.59 1.83
C TYR A 32 -5.22 13.64 1.65
N VAL A 33 -4.95 12.33 1.54
CA VAL A 33 -6.00 11.30 1.48
C VAL A 33 -6.89 11.35 2.72
N ILE A 34 -6.31 11.43 3.91
CA ILE A 34 -7.08 11.50 5.18
C ILE A 34 -7.99 12.73 5.21
N ILE A 35 -7.49 13.91 4.81
CA ILE A 35 -8.29 15.13 4.79
C ILE A 35 -9.42 15.01 3.77
N LEU A 36 -9.13 14.53 2.56
CA LEU A 36 -10.13 14.33 1.51
C LEU A 36 -11.26 13.40 1.99
N PHE A 37 -10.91 12.26 2.57
CA PHE A 37 -11.90 11.32 3.09
C PHE A 37 -12.67 11.87 4.29
N SER A 38 -12.02 12.62 5.18
CA SER A 38 -12.68 13.29 6.30
C SER A 38 -13.77 14.26 5.79
N VAL A 39 -13.46 15.04 4.75
CA VAL A 39 -14.45 15.93 4.11
C VAL A 39 -15.62 15.15 3.54
N ILE A 40 -15.38 14.09 2.77
CA ILE A 40 -16.45 13.26 2.17
C ILE A 40 -17.32 12.61 3.25
N PHE A 41 -16.70 12.06 4.28
CA PHE A 41 -17.39 11.43 5.39
C PHE A 41 -18.26 12.43 6.16
N MET A 42 -17.68 13.57 6.57
CA MET A 42 -18.41 14.61 7.29
C MET A 42 -19.53 15.23 6.45
N TRP A 43 -19.33 15.34 5.12
CA TRP A 43 -20.37 15.78 4.19
C TRP A 43 -21.59 14.85 4.22
N ASN A 44 -21.35 13.53 4.17
CA ASN A 44 -22.40 12.53 4.25
C ASN A 44 -23.08 12.54 5.62
N SER A 45 -22.29 12.59 6.70
CA SER A 45 -22.78 12.63 8.08
C SER A 45 -23.66 13.86 8.35
N THR A 46 -23.27 15.05 7.90
CA THR A 46 -24.08 16.27 8.08
C THR A 46 -25.41 16.18 7.34
N SER A 47 -25.39 15.66 6.11
CA SER A 47 -26.61 15.43 5.34
C SER A 47 -27.55 14.44 6.04
N PHE A 48 -26.98 13.45 6.73
CA PHE A 48 -27.71 12.48 7.54
C PHE A 48 -28.37 13.12 8.77
N PHE A 49 -27.62 13.90 9.57
CA PHE A 49 -28.15 14.57 10.75
C PHE A 49 -29.33 15.51 10.42
N ILE A 50 -29.21 16.27 9.33
CA ILE A 50 -30.30 17.16 8.87
C ILE A 50 -31.53 16.35 8.45
N LYS A 51 -31.36 15.20 7.78
CA LYS A 51 -32.48 14.32 7.42
C LYS A 51 -33.22 13.81 8.67
N LYS A 52 -32.49 13.44 9.72
CA LYS A 52 -33.08 12.97 10.99
C LYS A 52 -33.86 14.07 11.72
N ARG A 53 -33.44 15.33 11.60
CA ARG A 53 -34.08 16.50 12.23
C ARG A 53 -35.14 17.19 11.37
N LYS A 54 -35.56 16.59 10.24
CA LYS A 54 -36.58 17.18 9.36
C LYS A 54 -37.89 17.51 10.07
N LYS A 55 -38.38 16.63 10.95
CA LYS A 55 -39.64 16.89 11.70
C LYS A 55 -39.51 18.10 12.63
N GLU A 56 -38.39 18.23 13.34
CA GLU A 56 -38.08 19.37 14.20
C GLU A 56 -38.02 20.68 13.37
N ILE A 57 -37.30 20.66 12.25
CA ILE A 57 -37.21 21.78 11.30
C ILE A 57 -38.60 22.18 10.78
N GLY A 58 -39.49 21.21 10.58
CA GLY A 58 -40.86 21.47 10.12
C GLY A 58 -41.75 22.11 11.15
N ILE A 59 -41.58 21.74 12.42
CA ILE A 59 -42.28 22.39 13.52
C ILE A 59 -41.82 23.86 13.63
N TYR A 60 -40.52 24.15 13.56
CA TYR A 60 -40.01 25.54 13.57
C TYR A 60 -40.59 26.38 12.44
N ALA A 61 -40.66 25.80 11.24
CA ALA A 61 -41.18 26.51 10.08
C ALA A 61 -42.71 26.72 10.17
N LEU A 62 -43.46 25.78 10.77
CA LEU A 62 -44.89 25.96 11.08
C LEU A 62 -45.15 27.02 12.15
N LEU A 63 -44.27 27.16 13.13
CA LEU A 63 -44.33 28.20 14.15
C LEU A 63 -43.97 29.60 13.62
N GLY A 64 -43.74 29.74 12.31
CA GLY A 64 -43.50 31.02 11.64
C GLY A 64 -42.03 31.43 11.54
N MET A 65 -41.08 30.57 11.93
CA MET A 65 -39.66 30.87 11.73
C MET A 65 -39.29 30.89 10.25
N LYS A 66 -38.57 31.92 9.81
CA LYS A 66 -38.09 31.99 8.42
C LYS A 66 -37.00 30.95 8.19
N ASN A 67 -36.96 30.35 7.00
CA ASN A 67 -35.92 29.38 6.62
C ASN A 67 -34.48 29.91 6.83
N LYS A 68 -34.27 31.23 6.69
CA LYS A 68 -32.97 31.87 6.96
C LYS A 68 -32.58 31.77 8.43
N ASP A 69 -33.52 31.92 9.35
CA ASP A 69 -33.26 31.89 10.79
C ASP A 69 -32.97 30.46 11.24
N ILE A 70 -33.72 29.48 10.72
CA ILE A 70 -33.44 28.05 10.93
C ILE A 70 -32.08 27.66 10.34
N ALA A 71 -31.76 28.13 9.13
CA ALA A 71 -30.46 27.87 8.50
C ALA A 71 -29.30 28.48 9.30
N LYS A 72 -29.46 29.70 9.85
CA LYS A 72 -28.46 30.36 10.69
C LYS A 72 -28.26 29.63 12.02
N MET A 73 -29.35 29.18 12.65
CA MET A 73 -29.29 28.35 13.87
C MET A 73 -28.45 27.09 13.61
N MET A 74 -28.75 26.37 12.53
CA MET A 74 -28.06 25.11 12.19
C MET A 74 -26.60 25.33 11.78
N PHE A 75 -26.29 26.45 11.14
CA PHE A 75 -24.90 26.87 10.90
C PHE A 75 -24.14 27.01 12.21
N MET A 76 -24.70 27.77 13.17
CA MET A 76 -24.03 28.01 14.45
C MET A 76 -23.91 26.74 15.28
N GLU A 77 -24.94 25.91 15.32
CA GLU A 77 -24.90 24.63 16.01
C GLU A 77 -23.79 23.73 15.45
N THR A 78 -23.71 23.61 14.12
CA THR A 78 -22.67 22.80 13.44
C THR A 78 -21.27 23.35 13.74
N LEU A 79 -21.12 24.67 13.77
CA LEU A 79 -19.86 25.33 14.05
C LEU A 79 -19.42 25.13 15.51
N ILE A 80 -20.33 25.24 16.48
CA ILE A 80 -20.08 25.00 17.91
C ILE A 80 -19.66 23.55 18.14
N ILE A 81 -20.39 22.58 17.55
CA ILE A 81 -20.03 21.16 17.61
C ILE A 81 -18.62 20.95 17.00
N GLY A 82 -18.31 21.66 15.91
CA GLY A 82 -16.98 21.65 15.31
C GLY A 82 -15.87 22.13 16.24
N ILE A 83 -16.07 23.24 16.95
CA ILE A 83 -15.09 23.77 17.91
C ILE A 83 -14.88 22.81 19.08
N PHE A 84 -15.96 22.32 19.70
CA PHE A 84 -15.84 21.37 20.81
C PHE A 84 -15.18 20.05 20.38
N SER A 85 -15.58 19.52 19.21
CA SER A 85 -14.97 18.30 18.68
C SER A 85 -13.49 18.50 18.35
N LEU A 86 -13.07 19.66 17.85
CA LEU A 86 -11.66 19.98 17.65
C LEU A 86 -10.87 19.98 18.96
N GLY A 87 -11.40 20.64 20.00
CA GLY A 87 -10.76 20.68 21.31
C GLY A 87 -10.56 19.27 21.89
N ILE A 88 -11.64 18.48 21.92
CA ILE A 88 -11.61 17.09 22.39
C ILE A 88 -10.64 16.24 21.54
N SER A 89 -10.67 16.41 20.22
CA SER A 89 -9.81 15.64 19.29
C SER A 89 -8.33 15.96 19.45
N ILE A 90 -7.96 17.20 19.79
CA ILE A 90 -6.56 17.57 20.06
C ILE A 90 -6.09 16.89 21.35
N VAL A 91 -6.90 16.92 22.41
CA VAL A 91 -6.55 16.27 23.70
C VAL A 91 -6.42 14.75 23.52
N ILE A 92 -7.45 14.10 22.98
CA ILE A 92 -7.42 12.64 22.75
C ILE A 92 -6.32 12.28 21.74
N GLY A 93 -6.16 13.07 20.68
CA GLY A 93 -5.21 12.79 19.60
C GLY A 93 -3.74 13.01 19.99
N THR A 94 -3.46 13.81 21.02
CA THR A 94 -2.12 13.96 21.60
C THR A 94 -1.81 12.79 22.54
N LEU A 95 -2.77 12.37 23.37
CA LEU A 95 -2.63 11.18 24.23
C LEU A 95 -2.39 9.91 23.41
N LEU A 96 -3.24 9.65 22.40
CA LEU A 96 -3.10 8.48 21.52
C LEU A 96 -1.82 8.52 20.68
N SER A 97 -1.22 9.70 20.46
CA SER A 97 -0.01 9.79 19.65
C SER A 97 1.19 9.10 20.28
N GLN A 98 1.22 8.96 21.61
CA GLN A 98 2.26 8.21 22.30
C GLN A 98 2.17 6.71 22.00
N ILE A 99 0.95 6.16 21.97
CA ILE A 99 0.73 4.75 21.65
C ILE A 99 1.16 4.46 20.21
N PHE A 100 0.70 5.29 19.28
CA PHE A 100 1.02 5.09 17.86
C PHE A 100 2.47 5.43 17.51
N ALA A 101 3.15 6.31 18.24
CA ALA A 101 4.58 6.51 18.10
C ALA A 101 5.35 5.22 18.44
N ARG A 102 4.94 4.49 19.49
CA ARG A 102 5.53 3.18 19.82
C ARG A 102 5.22 2.10 18.78
N VAL A 103 3.99 2.07 18.27
CA VAL A 103 3.63 1.18 17.14
C VAL A 103 4.51 1.49 15.92
N PHE A 104 4.71 2.77 15.60
CA PHE A 104 5.56 3.19 14.49
C PHE A 104 7.03 2.77 14.71
N MET A 105 7.60 3.02 15.90
CA MET A 105 8.94 2.56 16.27
C MET A 105 9.11 1.05 16.11
N SER A 106 8.12 0.28 16.58
CA SER A 106 8.12 -1.17 16.45
C SER A 106 8.14 -1.62 14.99
N PHE A 107 7.49 -0.86 14.08
CA PHE A 107 7.50 -1.16 12.65
C PHE A 107 8.82 -0.81 11.96
N ILE A 108 9.47 0.29 12.35
CA ILE A 108 10.80 0.65 11.83
C ILE A 108 11.95 -0.07 12.55
N LYS A 109 11.63 -0.88 13.57
CA LYS A 109 12.59 -1.61 14.43
C LYS A 109 13.61 -0.71 15.12
N ALA A 110 13.24 0.53 15.39
CA ALA A 110 14.07 1.46 16.15
C ALA A 110 14.04 1.08 17.64
N THR A 111 15.22 1.05 18.26
CA THR A 111 15.40 0.85 19.70
C THR A 111 15.58 2.19 20.40
N GLY A 112 14.83 2.44 21.48
CA GLY A 112 14.92 3.67 22.26
C GLY A 112 13.56 4.15 22.78
N ASP A 113 13.57 4.97 23.83
CA ASP A 113 12.40 5.70 24.29
C ASP A 113 12.49 7.15 23.81
N ILE A 114 11.52 7.60 23.03
CA ILE A 114 11.53 8.94 22.43
C ILE A 114 10.92 10.00 23.38
N GLY A 115 10.53 9.58 24.58
CA GLY A 115 9.73 10.40 25.50
C GLY A 115 8.45 10.89 24.82
N ILE A 116 7.95 12.04 25.27
CA ILE A 116 6.72 12.61 24.71
C ILE A 116 6.99 13.12 23.28
N VAL A 117 6.27 12.54 22.32
CA VAL A 117 6.25 12.99 20.92
C VAL A 117 5.23 14.13 20.76
N PHE A 118 5.69 15.35 20.53
CA PHE A 118 4.83 16.52 20.27
C PHE A 118 5.46 17.45 19.23
N SER A 119 4.68 17.85 18.23
CA SER A 119 5.06 18.74 17.13
C SER A 119 4.10 19.91 17.03
N PHE A 120 4.60 21.12 17.28
CA PHE A 120 3.80 22.35 17.17
C PHE A 120 3.31 22.58 15.74
N LYS A 121 4.13 22.23 14.74
CA LYS A 121 3.75 22.26 13.31
C LYS A 121 2.54 21.38 13.03
N ALA A 122 2.49 20.18 13.62
CA ALA A 122 1.35 19.27 13.49
C ALA A 122 0.08 19.82 14.12
N LEU A 123 0.18 20.46 15.30
CA LEU A 123 -0.93 21.11 15.97
C LEU A 123 -1.52 22.21 15.07
N LYS A 124 -0.67 23.12 14.56
CA LYS A 124 -1.08 24.20 13.66
C LYS A 124 -1.76 23.67 12.40
N ASN A 125 -1.17 22.67 11.74
CA ASN A 125 -1.74 22.09 10.53
C ASN A 125 -3.10 21.42 10.79
N THR A 126 -3.24 20.72 11.93
CA THR A 126 -4.51 20.11 12.32
C THR A 126 -5.58 21.18 12.51
N LEU A 127 -5.25 22.25 13.23
CA LEU A 127 -6.17 23.33 13.54
C LEU A 127 -6.64 24.05 12.27
N VAL A 128 -5.71 24.39 11.37
CA VAL A 128 -6.05 25.04 10.08
C VAL A 128 -6.90 24.13 9.20
N ASN A 129 -6.45 22.89 8.97
CA ASN A 129 -7.13 21.98 8.04
C ASN A 129 -8.56 21.69 8.50
N PHE A 130 -8.75 21.33 9.77
CA PHE A 130 -10.09 21.01 10.26
C PHE A 130 -10.98 22.24 10.45
N SER A 131 -10.43 23.42 10.76
CA SER A 131 -11.22 24.66 10.77
C SER A 131 -11.83 24.95 9.40
N ILE A 132 -11.05 24.79 8.33
CA ILE A 132 -11.55 24.93 6.94
C ILE A 132 -12.67 23.92 6.68
N VAL A 133 -12.48 22.66 7.07
CA VAL A 133 -13.49 21.60 6.89
C VAL A 133 -14.79 21.93 7.63
N PHE A 134 -14.72 22.34 8.90
CA PHE A 134 -15.91 22.70 9.68
C PHE A 134 -16.64 23.93 9.11
N ILE A 135 -15.92 24.92 8.60
CA ILE A 135 -16.52 26.08 7.91
C ILE A 135 -17.27 25.61 6.67
N ILE A 136 -16.66 24.77 5.82
CA ILE A 136 -17.29 24.22 4.61
C ILE A 136 -18.58 23.46 4.97
N ILE A 137 -18.52 22.62 5.99
CA ILE A 137 -19.66 21.82 6.44
C ILE A 137 -20.77 22.70 7.01
N SER A 138 -20.43 23.70 7.81
CA SER A 138 -21.41 24.63 8.38
C SER A 138 -22.12 25.41 7.28
N ILE A 139 -21.38 25.92 6.27
CA ILE A 139 -21.97 26.56 5.08
C ILE A 139 -22.89 25.58 4.34
N ARG A 140 -22.52 24.30 4.27
CA ARG A 140 -23.35 23.29 3.63
C ARG A 140 -24.64 23.06 4.38
N ALA A 141 -24.60 22.94 5.71
CA ALA A 141 -25.77 22.81 6.57
C ALA A 141 -26.74 23.99 6.37
N TYR A 142 -26.19 25.22 6.37
CA TYR A 142 -26.94 26.44 6.05
C TYR A 142 -27.65 26.35 4.69
N ARG A 143 -26.89 26.03 3.63
CA ARG A 143 -27.41 25.98 2.25
C ARG A 143 -28.48 24.92 2.04
N ILE A 144 -28.37 23.77 2.73
CA ILE A 144 -29.37 22.72 2.68
C ILE A 144 -30.69 23.31 3.16
N ILE A 145 -30.76 23.86 4.37
CA ILE A 145 -32.01 24.34 4.96
C ILE A 145 -32.56 25.59 4.25
N TYR A 146 -31.69 26.52 3.85
CA TYR A 146 -32.13 27.73 3.15
C TYR A 146 -32.88 27.42 1.85
N LYS A 147 -32.47 26.36 1.12
CA LYS A 147 -33.09 25.95 -0.15
C LYS A 147 -34.28 25.01 0.02
N PHE A 148 -34.61 24.56 1.23
CA PHE A 148 -35.74 23.65 1.45
C PHE A 148 -37.08 24.38 1.28
N LYS A 149 -38.00 23.79 0.51
CA LYS A 149 -39.38 24.25 0.43
C LYS A 149 -40.20 23.59 1.54
N LEU A 150 -41.01 24.37 2.25
CA LEU A 150 -41.85 23.92 3.37
C LEU A 150 -42.73 22.70 3.01
N ILE A 151 -43.20 22.63 1.76
CA ILE A 151 -44.10 21.57 1.28
C ILE A 151 -43.41 20.21 1.10
N GLU A 152 -42.08 20.18 0.91
CA GLU A 152 -41.29 18.96 0.85
C GLU A 152 -41.09 18.33 2.24
N LEU A 153 -41.37 19.08 3.30
CA LEU A 153 -41.22 18.66 4.68
C LEU A 153 -42.40 17.79 5.16
N PHE A 154 -43.59 18.07 4.65
CA PHE A 154 -44.82 17.32 4.95
C PHE A 154 -45.15 16.25 3.91
N LYS A 155 -44.76 16.42 2.64
CA LYS A 155 -44.88 15.37 1.59
C LYS A 155 -43.66 14.44 1.51
N GLY A 156 -42.68 14.62 2.39
CA GLY A 156 -41.35 13.98 2.31
C GLY A 156 -41.29 12.48 2.60
N GLU A 157 -42.39 11.83 3.00
CA GLU A 157 -42.49 10.36 3.11
C GLU A 157 -43.03 9.70 1.81
N GLU A 158 -43.58 10.46 0.85
CA GLU A 158 -44.28 9.93 -0.34
C GLU A 158 -43.69 10.35 -1.70
N ILE A 159 -42.49 10.94 -1.72
CA ILE A 159 -41.78 11.11 -2.99
C ILE A 159 -41.17 9.76 -3.34
N ASN A 160 -41.96 8.91 -4.01
CA ASN A 160 -41.44 7.83 -4.84
C ASN A 160 -40.34 8.44 -5.72
N GLU A 161 -39.06 8.27 -5.34
CA GLU A 161 -37.94 8.78 -6.10
C GLU A 161 -38.09 8.25 -7.53
N LYS A 162 -38.32 9.18 -8.47
CA LYS A 162 -38.59 8.84 -9.87
C LYS A 162 -37.47 7.96 -10.36
N GLU A 163 -37.82 6.76 -10.83
CA GLU A 163 -36.87 5.80 -11.36
C GLU A 163 -35.95 6.48 -12.39
N PRO A 164 -34.62 6.28 -12.31
CA PRO A 164 -33.70 6.97 -13.21
C PRO A 164 -34.03 6.64 -14.67
N LYS A 165 -34.28 7.68 -15.49
CA LYS A 165 -34.38 7.52 -16.94
C LYS A 165 -33.04 6.98 -17.49
N ASN A 166 -33.11 5.99 -18.39
CA ASN A 166 -31.99 5.24 -19.00
C ASN A 166 -31.16 4.35 -18.04
N LYS A 167 -31.83 3.51 -17.24
CA LYS A 167 -31.16 2.53 -16.36
C LYS A 167 -30.16 1.64 -17.11
N THR A 168 -30.57 1.11 -18.25
CA THR A 168 -29.80 0.17 -19.09
C THR A 168 -28.46 0.75 -19.53
N LEU A 169 -28.46 1.94 -20.12
CA LEU A 169 -27.26 2.60 -20.61
C LEU A 169 -26.28 2.92 -19.46
N LYS A 170 -26.78 3.48 -18.35
CA LYS A 170 -25.95 3.79 -17.16
C LYS A 170 -25.42 2.53 -16.49
N GLY A 171 -26.19 1.45 -16.49
CA GLY A 171 -25.76 0.15 -15.98
C GLY A 171 -24.61 -0.44 -16.80
N ILE A 172 -24.72 -0.42 -18.13
CA ILE A 172 -23.63 -0.89 -19.02
C ILE A 172 -22.38 0.00 -18.84
N LEU A 173 -22.55 1.32 -18.79
CA LEU A 173 -21.45 2.25 -18.57
C LEU A 173 -20.71 1.99 -17.25
N SER A 174 -21.41 1.59 -16.19
CA SER A 174 -20.78 1.25 -14.91
C SER A 174 -19.83 0.06 -15.01
N ILE A 175 -20.21 -0.99 -15.75
CA ILE A 175 -19.36 -2.17 -15.97
C ILE A 175 -18.15 -1.78 -16.81
N ILE A 176 -18.37 -1.00 -17.89
CA ILE A 176 -17.27 -0.52 -18.75
C ILE A 176 -16.26 0.28 -17.92
N LEU A 177 -16.71 1.19 -17.06
CA LEU A 177 -15.83 1.97 -16.20
C LEU A 177 -15.05 1.11 -15.19
N LEU A 178 -15.67 0.08 -14.61
CA LEU A 178 -14.98 -0.84 -13.70
C LEU A 178 -13.93 -1.68 -14.43
N ILE A 179 -14.26 -2.19 -15.63
CA ILE A 179 -13.31 -2.91 -16.49
C ILE A 179 -12.16 -2.01 -16.93
N LEU A 180 -12.46 -0.78 -17.36
CA LEU A 180 -11.46 0.22 -17.73
C LEU A 180 -10.58 0.59 -16.52
N GLY A 181 -11.16 0.69 -15.33
CA GLY A 181 -10.41 0.92 -14.10
C GLY A 181 -9.35 -0.16 -13.86
N TYR A 182 -9.74 -1.43 -14.02
CA TYR A 182 -8.81 -2.56 -13.91
C TYR A 182 -7.78 -2.57 -15.04
N PHE A 183 -8.18 -2.26 -16.27
CA PHE A 183 -7.30 -2.16 -17.43
C PHE A 183 -6.25 -1.05 -17.26
N PHE A 184 -6.66 0.16 -16.87
CA PHE A 184 -5.73 1.26 -16.56
C PHE A 184 -4.81 0.91 -15.38
N GLY A 185 -5.32 0.19 -14.38
CA GLY A 185 -4.52 -0.34 -13.29
C GLY A 185 -3.42 -1.29 -13.78
N SER A 186 -3.71 -2.16 -14.75
CA SER A 186 -2.72 -3.07 -15.35
C SER A 186 -1.68 -2.37 -16.22
N LEU A 187 -2.01 -1.21 -16.82
CA LEU A 187 -1.10 -0.43 -17.67
C LEU A 187 -0.01 0.32 -16.88
N THR A 188 -0.09 0.31 -15.54
CA THR A 188 0.87 0.99 -14.65
C THR A 188 2.31 0.50 -14.79
N GLY A 189 2.54 -0.69 -15.35
CA GLY A 189 3.87 -1.21 -15.67
C GLY A 189 4.58 -0.53 -16.86
N ILE A 190 3.87 0.28 -17.66
CA ILE A 190 4.44 0.95 -18.85
C ILE A 190 4.96 2.35 -18.46
N LYS A 191 6.27 2.58 -18.60
CA LYS A 191 6.98 3.81 -18.19
C LYS A 191 6.38 5.13 -18.70
N ILE A 192 5.63 5.12 -19.81
CA ILE A 192 5.12 6.32 -20.51
C ILE A 192 3.82 6.88 -19.90
N LEU A 193 3.02 6.07 -19.17
CA LEU A 193 1.71 6.50 -18.63
C LEU A 193 1.60 6.47 -17.09
N GLY A 194 2.65 6.04 -16.39
CA GLY A 194 2.62 5.51 -15.01
C GLY A 194 1.74 6.25 -13.99
N ALA A 195 1.96 7.55 -13.74
CA ALA A 195 1.18 8.27 -12.72
C ALA A 195 -0.25 8.61 -13.19
N ALA A 196 -0.44 8.91 -14.48
CA ALA A 196 -1.74 9.28 -15.02
C ALA A 196 -2.71 8.09 -15.08
N SER A 197 -2.21 6.89 -15.38
CA SER A 197 -3.02 5.67 -15.39
C SER A 197 -3.57 5.32 -14.00
N LEU A 198 -2.82 5.58 -12.92
CA LEU A 198 -3.31 5.43 -11.54
C LEU A 198 -4.48 6.37 -11.22
N PHE A 199 -4.39 7.65 -11.59
CA PHE A 199 -5.48 8.60 -11.38
C PHE A 199 -6.71 8.25 -12.21
N LEU A 200 -6.52 7.85 -13.48
CA LEU A 200 -7.60 7.41 -14.35
C LEU A 200 -8.28 6.14 -13.83
N ALA A 201 -7.49 5.17 -13.34
CA ALA A 201 -8.02 3.96 -12.71
C ALA A 201 -8.87 4.30 -11.48
N LEU A 202 -8.36 5.16 -10.59
CA LEU A 202 -9.03 5.55 -9.35
C LEU A 202 -10.34 6.30 -9.62
N ILE A 203 -10.34 7.25 -10.56
CA ILE A 203 -11.56 7.97 -10.97
C ILE A 203 -12.57 6.98 -11.59
N SER A 204 -12.11 6.08 -12.46
CA SER A 204 -12.97 5.10 -13.13
C SER A 204 -13.62 4.14 -12.13
N VAL A 205 -12.88 3.67 -11.12
CA VAL A 205 -13.41 2.80 -10.06
C VAL A 205 -14.41 3.55 -9.18
N ILE A 206 -14.10 4.76 -8.71
CA ILE A 206 -15.03 5.55 -7.86
C ILE A 206 -16.34 5.84 -8.60
N VAL A 207 -16.26 6.34 -9.84
CA VAL A 207 -17.44 6.67 -10.64
C VAL A 207 -18.19 5.40 -11.06
N GLY A 208 -17.46 4.35 -11.44
CA GLY A 208 -18.00 3.04 -11.80
C GLY A 208 -18.79 2.41 -10.65
N THR A 209 -18.23 2.37 -9.45
CA THR A 209 -18.90 1.84 -8.24
C THR A 209 -20.16 2.63 -7.89
N TYR A 210 -20.14 3.96 -8.00
CA TYR A 210 -21.33 4.76 -7.79
C TYR A 210 -22.44 4.44 -8.80
N LEU A 211 -22.11 4.36 -10.10
CA LEU A 211 -23.06 4.01 -11.15
C LEU A 211 -23.53 2.56 -11.04
N PHE A 212 -22.69 1.66 -10.54
CA PHE A 212 -23.03 0.26 -10.32
C PHE A 212 -24.20 0.13 -9.34
N PHE A 213 -24.10 0.72 -8.15
CA PHE A 213 -25.21 0.67 -7.18
C PHE A 213 -26.42 1.46 -7.66
N ASN A 214 -26.21 2.62 -8.29
CA ASN A 214 -27.31 3.49 -8.71
C ASN A 214 -28.10 2.94 -9.92
N SER A 215 -27.47 2.19 -10.82
CA SER A 215 -28.08 1.80 -12.10
C SER A 215 -27.97 0.30 -12.39
N PHE A 216 -26.77 -0.27 -12.37
CA PHE A 216 -26.58 -1.68 -12.72
C PHE A 216 -27.26 -2.63 -11.73
N PHE A 217 -27.08 -2.43 -10.43
CA PHE A 217 -27.66 -3.32 -9.44
C PHE A 217 -29.20 -3.24 -9.44
N ALA A 218 -29.75 -2.04 -9.67
CA ALA A 218 -31.18 -1.85 -9.87
C ALA A 218 -31.72 -2.61 -11.11
N LEU A 219 -30.96 -2.64 -12.22
CA LEU A 219 -31.28 -3.47 -13.39
C LEU A 219 -31.20 -4.96 -13.06
N TYR A 220 -30.13 -5.40 -12.41
CA TYR A 220 -29.90 -6.80 -12.06
C TYR A 220 -31.08 -7.38 -11.26
N VAL A 221 -31.53 -6.66 -10.23
CA VAL A 221 -32.72 -7.04 -9.44
C VAL A 221 -33.99 -7.06 -10.31
N SER A 222 -34.14 -6.11 -11.25
CA SER A 222 -35.28 -6.10 -12.17
C SER A 222 -35.30 -7.31 -13.13
N LEU A 223 -34.13 -7.81 -13.52
CA LEU A 223 -33.98 -9.01 -14.37
C LEU A 223 -34.25 -10.30 -13.59
N MET A 224 -33.76 -10.40 -12.34
CA MET A 224 -34.05 -11.54 -11.46
C MET A 224 -35.55 -11.75 -11.21
N ARG A 225 -36.32 -10.66 -11.22
CA ARG A 225 -37.77 -10.68 -11.06
C ARG A 225 -38.51 -11.34 -12.24
N LYS A 226 -37.93 -11.37 -13.44
CA LYS A 226 -38.56 -11.98 -14.63
C LYS A 226 -38.48 -13.51 -14.65
N ARG A 227 -37.69 -14.16 -13.78
CA ARG A 227 -37.64 -15.63 -13.67
C ARG A 227 -38.84 -16.16 -12.89
N LYS A 228 -39.58 -17.14 -13.47
CA LYS A 228 -40.75 -17.81 -12.88
C LYS A 228 -40.54 -18.36 -11.46
N ASN A 229 -39.31 -18.74 -11.09
CA ASN A 229 -38.99 -19.29 -9.76
C ASN A 229 -38.80 -18.24 -8.64
N SER A 230 -38.76 -16.94 -8.96
CA SER A 230 -38.52 -15.88 -7.96
C SER A 230 -39.70 -15.59 -7.04
N TYR A 231 -40.93 -15.94 -7.46
CA TYR A 231 -42.17 -15.67 -6.71
C TYR A 231 -42.68 -16.85 -5.88
N LYS A 232 -42.06 -18.03 -5.97
CA LYS A 232 -42.57 -19.25 -5.30
C LYS A 232 -42.49 -19.22 -3.78
N ASN A 233 -41.57 -18.46 -3.20
CA ASN A 233 -41.43 -18.35 -1.74
C ASN A 233 -41.77 -16.92 -1.31
N VAL A 234 -42.72 -16.78 -0.38
CA VAL A 234 -43.17 -15.48 0.13
C VAL A 234 -42.00 -14.66 0.70
N GLU A 235 -41.05 -15.32 1.38
CA GLU A 235 -39.80 -14.69 1.84
C GLU A 235 -38.97 -14.04 0.71
N LYS A 236 -38.85 -14.71 -0.44
CA LYS A 236 -38.05 -14.23 -1.59
C LYS A 236 -38.77 -13.09 -2.31
N LEU A 237 -40.10 -13.19 -2.44
CA LEU A 237 -40.95 -12.17 -3.03
C LEU A 237 -40.86 -10.86 -2.23
N LEU A 238 -40.97 -10.96 -0.90
CA LEU A 238 -40.84 -9.83 0.01
C LEU A 238 -39.44 -9.20 -0.08
N ALA A 239 -38.38 -10.02 0.06
CA ALA A 239 -37.01 -9.52 -0.04
C ALA A 239 -36.74 -8.82 -1.39
N LEU A 240 -37.16 -9.39 -2.52
CA LEU A 240 -36.96 -8.81 -3.85
C LEU A 240 -37.72 -7.50 -4.07
N SER A 241 -38.93 -7.38 -3.50
CA SER A 241 -39.70 -6.14 -3.54
C SER A 241 -39.01 -5.02 -2.74
N ASN A 242 -38.49 -5.37 -1.57
CA ASN A 242 -37.85 -4.44 -0.63
C ASN A 242 -36.47 -3.97 -1.12
N ILE A 243 -35.70 -4.89 -1.71
CA ILE A 243 -34.39 -4.58 -2.29
C ILE A 243 -34.54 -3.57 -3.44
N ARG A 244 -35.57 -3.69 -4.28
CA ARG A 244 -35.79 -2.80 -5.43
C ARG A 244 -36.02 -1.34 -5.01
N SER A 245 -36.81 -1.07 -3.98
CA SER A 245 -37.07 0.29 -3.53
C SER A 245 -35.86 0.92 -2.81
N ARG A 246 -35.03 0.09 -2.16
CA ARG A 246 -33.85 0.55 -1.40
C ARG A 246 -32.62 0.86 -2.23
N ILE A 247 -32.36 0.12 -3.30
CA ILE A 247 -31.12 0.29 -4.06
C ILE A 247 -31.05 1.69 -4.67
N GLY A 248 -32.15 2.19 -5.23
CA GLY A 248 -32.18 3.52 -5.84
C GLY A 248 -31.91 4.63 -4.82
N SER A 249 -32.60 4.59 -3.68
CA SER A 249 -32.51 5.62 -2.65
C SER A 249 -31.22 5.57 -1.83
N ASN A 250 -30.65 4.37 -1.65
CA ASN A 250 -29.47 4.13 -0.81
C ASN A 250 -28.21 3.77 -1.61
N ALA A 251 -28.22 3.89 -2.95
CA ALA A 251 -27.07 3.64 -3.81
C ALA A 251 -25.83 4.42 -3.39
N LYS A 252 -26.00 5.68 -2.97
CA LYS A 252 -24.90 6.56 -2.55
C LYS A 252 -24.18 5.98 -1.32
N SER A 253 -24.93 5.57 -0.31
CA SER A 253 -24.36 4.99 0.91
C SER A 253 -23.69 3.66 0.64
N LEU A 254 -24.29 2.81 -0.22
CA LEU A 254 -23.69 1.54 -0.65
C LEU A 254 -22.35 1.75 -1.37
N ALA A 255 -22.30 2.70 -2.31
CA ALA A 255 -21.07 3.03 -3.03
C ALA A 255 -19.97 3.54 -2.09
N VAL A 256 -20.32 4.39 -1.11
CA VAL A 256 -19.36 4.87 -0.10
C VAL A 256 -18.82 3.71 0.73
N ILE A 257 -19.67 2.78 1.17
CA ILE A 257 -19.24 1.60 1.93
C ILE A 257 -18.28 0.73 1.10
N SER A 258 -18.60 0.46 -0.18
CA SER A 258 -17.70 -0.27 -1.09
C SER A 258 -16.35 0.41 -1.26
N ILE A 259 -16.35 1.71 -1.54
CA ILE A 259 -15.11 2.46 -1.75
C ILE A 259 -14.25 2.44 -0.49
N LEU A 260 -14.84 2.56 0.69
CA LEU A 260 -14.11 2.48 1.96
C LEU A 260 -13.52 1.07 2.19
N ASN A 261 -14.31 0.01 1.95
CA ASN A 261 -13.82 -1.37 2.08
C ASN A 261 -12.71 -1.68 1.08
N ALA A 262 -12.88 -1.30 -0.19
CA ALA A 262 -11.85 -1.44 -1.22
C ALA A 262 -10.58 -0.69 -0.83
N SER A 263 -10.69 0.51 -0.25
CA SER A 263 -9.54 1.29 0.19
C SER A 263 -8.78 0.62 1.34
N ILE A 264 -9.47 -0.06 2.27
CA ILE A 264 -8.84 -0.86 3.34
C ILE A 264 -8.07 -2.03 2.73
N ILE A 265 -8.70 -2.78 1.82
CA ILE A 265 -8.09 -3.95 1.18
C ILE A 265 -6.87 -3.53 0.35
N LEU A 266 -6.97 -2.43 -0.41
CA LEU A 266 -5.88 -1.87 -1.20
C LEU A 266 -4.70 -1.45 -0.32
N ALA A 267 -4.96 -0.73 0.78
CA ALA A 267 -3.90 -0.31 1.69
C ALA A 267 -3.15 -1.52 2.29
N ALA A 268 -3.87 -2.58 2.66
CA ALA A 268 -3.28 -3.80 3.19
C ALA A 268 -2.49 -4.58 2.12
N SER A 269 -3.07 -4.79 0.94
CA SER A 269 -2.45 -5.59 -0.13
C SER A 269 -1.21 -4.90 -0.71
N THR A 270 -1.27 -3.59 -0.97
CA THR A 270 -0.10 -2.81 -1.43
C THR A 270 1.02 -2.88 -0.41
N THR A 271 0.72 -2.80 0.89
CA THR A 271 1.73 -2.92 1.94
C THR A 271 2.37 -4.29 1.94
N MET A 272 1.58 -5.37 1.88
CA MET A 272 2.13 -6.74 1.85
C MET A 272 3.05 -6.94 0.63
N ILE A 273 2.63 -6.47 -0.55
CA ILE A 273 3.42 -6.60 -1.79
C ILE A 273 4.72 -5.79 -1.68
N VAL A 274 4.63 -4.49 -1.35
CA VAL A 274 5.80 -3.60 -1.27
C VAL A 274 6.78 -4.08 -0.20
N THR A 275 6.28 -4.46 0.98
CA THR A 275 7.16 -4.93 2.06
C THR A 275 7.81 -6.27 1.72
N GLY A 276 7.11 -7.19 1.04
CA GLY A 276 7.70 -8.42 0.53
C GLY A 276 8.75 -8.18 -0.56
N LEU A 277 8.55 -7.19 -1.44
CA LEU A 277 9.54 -6.78 -2.43
C LEU A 277 10.79 -6.17 -1.79
N LEU A 278 10.61 -5.30 -0.79
CA LEU A 278 11.72 -4.68 -0.06
C LEU A 278 12.49 -5.71 0.80
N GLU A 279 11.79 -6.66 1.42
CA GLU A 279 12.44 -7.74 2.20
C GLU A 279 13.27 -8.69 1.31
N LYS A 280 12.93 -8.82 0.02
CA LYS A 280 13.77 -9.53 -0.96
C LYS A 280 15.12 -8.83 -1.16
N ASP A 281 15.13 -7.50 -1.19
CA ASP A 281 16.36 -6.72 -1.35
C ASP A 281 17.34 -6.91 -0.18
N ILE A 282 16.82 -7.05 1.05
CA ILE A 282 17.61 -7.48 2.22
C ILE A 282 18.20 -8.87 1.99
N SER A 283 17.43 -9.82 1.45
CA SER A 283 17.90 -11.19 1.24
C SER A 283 19.01 -11.32 0.20
N ASN A 284 19.17 -10.33 -0.68
CA ASN A 284 20.28 -10.24 -1.63
C ASN A 284 21.59 -9.79 -0.97
N HIS A 285 21.53 -9.13 0.19
CA HIS A 285 22.69 -8.85 1.02
C HIS A 285 22.96 -10.06 1.92
N ARG A 286 23.67 -11.07 1.40
CA ARG A 286 23.93 -12.32 2.15
C ARG A 286 25.12 -12.22 3.09
N PHE A 287 25.95 -11.19 2.91
CA PHE A 287 27.14 -10.94 3.70
C PHE A 287 27.02 -9.63 4.49
N SER A 288 27.55 -9.60 5.72
CA SER A 288 27.48 -8.40 6.58
C SER A 288 28.21 -7.23 5.94
N TYR A 289 29.42 -7.48 5.43
CA TYR A 289 30.21 -6.50 4.73
C TYR A 289 30.88 -7.12 3.51
N VAL A 290 30.86 -6.40 2.38
CA VAL A 290 31.60 -6.75 1.17
C VAL A 290 32.28 -5.50 0.65
N TYR A 291 33.56 -5.57 0.32
CA TYR A 291 34.27 -4.45 -0.31
C TYR A 291 35.49 -4.90 -1.10
N HIS A 292 35.99 -4.01 -1.95
CA HIS A 292 37.25 -4.22 -2.67
C HIS A 292 38.43 -4.09 -1.70
N SER A 293 39.08 -5.21 -1.38
CA SER A 293 40.23 -5.29 -0.48
C SER A 293 41.42 -4.54 -1.05
N ASN A 294 42.05 -3.75 -0.18
CA ASN A 294 43.35 -3.12 -0.37
C ASN A 294 43.97 -2.89 1.01
N LYS A 295 45.31 -2.87 1.10
CA LYS A 295 46.02 -2.79 2.40
C LYS A 295 45.50 -1.68 3.32
N GLY A 296 45.24 -0.49 2.80
CA GLY A 296 44.75 0.64 3.61
C GLY A 296 43.33 0.44 4.13
N ALA A 297 42.42 -0.06 3.30
CA ALA A 297 41.04 -0.34 3.70
C ALA A 297 40.98 -1.52 4.69
N ASP A 298 41.78 -2.55 4.47
CA ASP A 298 41.81 -3.75 5.32
C ASP A 298 42.32 -3.42 6.73
N GLU A 299 43.41 -2.65 6.85
CA GLU A 299 43.94 -2.19 8.14
C GLU A 299 42.92 -1.34 8.93
N ILE A 300 42.15 -0.49 8.24
CA ILE A 300 41.10 0.34 8.86
C ILE A 300 39.96 -0.56 9.36
N VAL A 301 39.46 -1.45 8.50
CA VAL A 301 38.34 -2.35 8.84
C VAL A 301 38.73 -3.28 9.99
N ASP A 302 39.96 -3.83 9.98
CA ASP A 302 40.47 -4.68 11.06
C ASP A 302 40.51 -3.94 12.39
N LYS A 303 41.04 -2.71 12.38
CA LYS A 303 41.10 -1.87 13.58
C LYS A 303 39.71 -1.58 14.15
N VAL A 304 38.73 -1.30 13.30
CA VAL A 304 37.35 -1.04 13.74
C VAL A 304 36.68 -2.32 14.25
N LEU A 305 36.90 -3.47 13.60
CA LEU A 305 36.39 -4.76 14.06
C LEU A 305 36.96 -5.16 15.44
N GLU A 306 38.24 -4.87 15.69
CA GLU A 306 38.87 -5.12 17.01
C GLU A 306 38.31 -4.24 18.13
N GLN A 307 37.86 -3.03 17.81
CA GLN A 307 37.23 -2.10 18.75
C GLN A 307 35.82 -2.57 19.14
N HIS A 308 35.11 -3.23 18.22
CA HIS A 308 33.72 -3.68 18.38
C HIS A 308 33.62 -5.17 18.70
N LYS A 309 34.18 -5.60 19.84
CA LYS A 309 34.21 -7.02 20.26
C LYS A 309 32.83 -7.65 20.46
N ASP A 310 31.79 -6.84 20.64
CA ASP A 310 30.41 -7.30 20.75
C ASP A 310 29.89 -7.90 19.42
N ASN A 311 30.47 -7.51 18.29
CA ASN A 311 30.15 -8.03 16.97
C ASN A 311 31.12 -9.13 16.55
N LYS A 312 30.93 -10.34 17.11
CA LYS A 312 31.78 -11.51 16.80
C LYS A 312 31.76 -11.85 15.31
N ILE A 313 32.95 -12.03 14.75
CA ILE A 313 33.14 -12.44 13.35
C ILE A 313 32.94 -13.96 13.26
N LYS A 314 31.99 -14.36 12.41
CA LYS A 314 31.71 -15.76 12.08
C LYS A 314 32.58 -16.25 10.94
N ASN A 315 32.72 -15.45 9.88
CA ASN A 315 33.55 -15.76 8.73
C ASN A 315 34.20 -14.48 8.18
N ASP A 316 35.43 -14.61 7.71
CA ASP A 316 36.17 -13.56 7.02
C ASP A 316 36.99 -14.22 5.92
N ILE A 317 36.66 -13.92 4.66
CA ILE A 317 37.27 -14.57 3.50
C ILE A 317 37.62 -13.56 2.42
N PHE A 318 38.71 -13.86 1.72
CA PHE A 318 39.15 -13.11 0.56
C PHE A 318 38.89 -13.95 -0.69
N ILE A 319 38.26 -13.35 -1.69
CA ILE A 319 38.00 -13.96 -2.99
C ILE A 319 38.71 -13.15 -4.06
N HIS A 320 39.44 -13.84 -4.92
CA HIS A 320 40.08 -13.22 -6.07
C HIS A 320 39.10 -13.14 -7.22
N SER A 321 38.93 -11.92 -7.74
CA SER A 321 38.06 -11.62 -8.87
C SER A 321 38.84 -10.89 -9.95
N LEU A 322 38.33 -10.94 -11.18
CA LEU A 322 38.83 -10.13 -12.29
C LEU A 322 37.76 -9.13 -12.68
N LYS A 323 38.14 -7.85 -12.75
CA LYS A 323 37.27 -6.77 -13.15
C LYS A 323 37.47 -6.44 -14.62
N PHE A 324 36.37 -6.34 -15.35
CA PHE A 324 36.28 -5.92 -16.75
C PHE A 324 35.25 -4.83 -16.92
N ASN A 325 35.41 -3.99 -17.95
CA ASN A 325 34.32 -3.10 -18.37
C ASN A 325 33.31 -3.90 -19.21
N GLU A 326 32.01 -3.62 -19.13
CA GLU A 326 30.97 -4.39 -19.86
C GLU A 326 31.26 -4.52 -21.35
N ASN A 327 31.65 -3.40 -21.97
CA ASN A 327 32.00 -3.29 -23.40
C ASN A 327 33.23 -4.11 -23.80
N GLU A 328 34.04 -4.55 -22.83
CA GLU A 328 35.23 -5.38 -23.06
C GLU A 328 34.89 -6.88 -23.11
N ILE A 329 33.68 -7.31 -22.67
CA ILE A 329 33.30 -8.73 -22.64
C ILE A 329 31.96 -9.00 -23.32
N LEU A 330 30.89 -8.23 -23.06
CA LEU A 330 29.54 -8.54 -23.55
C LEU A 330 29.03 -7.43 -24.49
N LYS A 331 28.78 -7.75 -25.77
CA LYS A 331 28.25 -6.82 -26.80
C LYS A 331 26.74 -6.51 -26.66
N ASP A 332 26.13 -6.73 -25.49
CA ASP A 332 24.69 -6.50 -25.33
C ASP A 332 24.43 -5.04 -24.92
N GLY A 333 23.89 -4.26 -25.86
CA GLY A 333 23.92 -2.79 -25.86
C GLY A 333 23.05 -2.09 -24.81
N LYS A 334 23.35 -2.24 -23.53
CA LYS A 334 22.85 -1.38 -22.46
C LYS A 334 24.02 -0.86 -21.63
N GLU A 335 24.18 0.45 -21.56
CA GLU A 335 25.26 1.10 -20.80
C GLU A 335 25.22 0.73 -19.29
N GLY A 336 26.33 0.25 -18.73
CA GLY A 336 26.87 0.90 -17.53
C GLY A 336 27.29 0.06 -16.30
N LYS A 337 27.64 -1.23 -16.37
CA LYS A 337 28.17 -1.95 -15.18
C LYS A 337 29.48 -2.70 -15.41
N ASN A 338 30.36 -2.70 -14.41
CA ASN A 338 31.57 -3.54 -14.42
C ASN A 338 31.15 -5.03 -14.37
N ILE A 339 31.84 -5.88 -15.13
CA ILE A 339 31.70 -7.34 -15.06
C ILE A 339 32.79 -7.88 -14.13
N TYR A 340 32.39 -8.76 -13.22
CA TYR A 340 33.31 -9.46 -12.33
C TYR A 340 33.36 -10.94 -12.69
N VAL A 341 34.56 -11.50 -12.77
CA VAL A 341 34.76 -12.93 -13.00
C VAL A 341 35.32 -13.57 -11.74
N ILE A 342 34.73 -14.67 -11.30
CA ILE A 342 35.18 -15.45 -10.14
C ILE A 342 35.32 -16.94 -10.47
N LYS A 343 36.19 -17.63 -9.74
CA LYS A 343 36.34 -19.09 -9.86
C LYS A 343 35.12 -19.81 -9.29
N GLU A 344 34.75 -20.93 -9.92
CA GLU A 344 33.69 -21.83 -9.43
C GLU A 344 33.94 -22.29 -7.99
N GLU A 345 35.19 -22.62 -7.65
CA GLU A 345 35.56 -23.05 -6.29
C GLU A 345 35.28 -21.96 -5.26
N ASP A 346 35.60 -20.71 -5.59
CA ASP A 346 35.40 -19.54 -4.74
C ASP A 346 33.91 -19.18 -4.63
N TYR A 347 33.16 -19.30 -5.73
CA TYR A 347 31.70 -19.19 -5.71
C TYR A 347 31.07 -20.25 -4.80
N ASN A 348 31.50 -21.51 -4.89
CA ASN A 348 30.97 -22.59 -4.06
C ASN A 348 31.33 -22.42 -2.57
N LYS A 349 32.47 -21.79 -2.23
CA LYS A 349 32.79 -21.39 -0.85
C LYS A 349 31.83 -20.30 -0.35
N LEU A 350 31.54 -19.29 -1.16
CA LEU A 350 30.56 -18.25 -0.84
C LEU A 350 29.17 -18.86 -0.61
N CYS A 351 28.74 -19.80 -1.46
CA CYS A 351 27.49 -20.53 -1.28
C CYS A 351 27.45 -21.29 0.05
N ALA A 352 28.53 -21.98 0.43
CA ALA A 352 28.59 -22.70 1.70
C ALA A 352 28.45 -21.75 2.91
N ILE A 353 29.09 -20.58 2.87
CA ILE A 353 29.00 -19.57 3.93
C ILE A 353 27.61 -18.93 3.99
N ALA A 354 26.98 -18.72 2.83
CA ALA A 354 25.64 -18.18 2.70
C ALA A 354 24.51 -19.22 2.92
N ASN A 355 24.85 -20.44 3.39
CA ASN A 355 23.92 -21.57 3.61
C ASN A 355 23.11 -21.95 2.36
N ILE A 356 23.75 -21.98 1.18
CA ILE A 356 23.18 -22.45 -0.07
C ILE A 356 23.68 -23.87 -0.34
N GLU A 357 22.77 -24.84 -0.32
CA GLU A 357 23.11 -26.26 -0.51
C GLU A 357 23.46 -26.60 -1.97
N GLU A 358 22.92 -25.86 -2.95
CA GLU A 358 23.19 -26.08 -4.36
C GLU A 358 24.58 -25.58 -4.76
N LYS A 359 25.48 -26.52 -5.04
CA LYS A 359 26.78 -26.23 -5.63
C LYS A 359 26.67 -26.08 -7.15
N LEU A 360 27.36 -25.10 -7.70
CA LEU A 360 27.59 -25.00 -9.14
C LEU A 360 28.66 -26.01 -9.54
N LYS A 361 28.46 -26.70 -10.67
CA LYS A 361 29.45 -27.58 -11.27
C LYS A 361 29.56 -27.31 -12.77
N LEU A 362 30.63 -26.66 -13.20
CA LEU A 362 30.90 -26.42 -14.62
C LEU A 362 31.65 -27.63 -15.20
N LYS A 363 31.25 -28.08 -16.40
CA LYS A 363 31.77 -29.33 -16.97
C LYS A 363 33.13 -29.13 -17.66
N ASN A 364 33.23 -28.10 -18.49
CA ASN A 364 34.38 -27.83 -19.34
C ASN A 364 34.80 -26.35 -19.23
N LYS A 365 35.99 -26.02 -19.73
CA LYS A 365 36.52 -24.65 -19.74
C LYS A 365 35.65 -23.61 -20.47
N ASN A 366 34.90 -24.03 -21.48
CA ASN A 366 33.98 -23.12 -22.19
C ASN A 366 32.65 -22.93 -21.46
N ASN A 367 32.41 -23.59 -20.33
CA ASN A 367 31.18 -23.45 -19.58
C ASN A 367 31.25 -22.30 -18.58
N ILE A 368 30.18 -21.52 -18.52
CA ILE A 368 30.03 -20.40 -17.59
C ILE A 368 28.66 -20.45 -16.92
N ALA A 369 28.56 -19.79 -15.78
CA ALA A 369 27.29 -19.38 -15.18
C ALA A 369 27.30 -17.87 -14.98
N ILE A 370 26.13 -17.24 -15.07
CA ILE A 370 25.98 -15.80 -14.86
C ILE A 370 25.09 -15.57 -13.65
N LEU A 371 25.53 -14.71 -12.74
CA LEU A 371 24.70 -14.20 -11.66
C LEU A 371 23.97 -12.97 -12.20
N ASP A 372 22.67 -13.13 -12.47
CA ASP A 372 21.81 -12.07 -13.01
C ASP A 372 20.38 -12.26 -12.51
N GLU A 373 19.99 -11.40 -11.56
CA GLU A 373 18.65 -11.46 -10.96
C GLU A 373 17.55 -11.00 -11.92
N ASN A 374 17.87 -10.16 -12.90
CA ASN A 374 16.88 -9.69 -13.88
C ASN A 374 16.44 -10.82 -14.80
N GLU A 375 17.36 -11.71 -15.19
CA GLU A 375 17.04 -12.89 -16.01
C GLU A 375 16.26 -13.96 -15.25
N ILE A 376 16.43 -14.04 -13.93
CA ILE A 376 15.66 -14.91 -13.03
C ILE A 376 14.28 -14.32 -12.71
N SER A 377 14.11 -13.00 -12.82
CA SER A 377 12.84 -12.32 -12.59
C SER A 377 12.08 -11.97 -13.88
N SER A 378 12.68 -12.21 -15.05
CA SER A 378 12.09 -11.90 -16.36
C SER A 378 10.90 -12.80 -16.71
N GLU A 379 10.18 -12.43 -17.77
CA GLU A 379 8.98 -13.06 -18.34
C GLU A 379 9.05 -14.60 -18.49
N ARG A 380 10.26 -15.18 -18.53
CA ARG A 380 10.50 -16.64 -18.51
C ARG A 380 10.02 -17.31 -17.22
N VAL A 381 10.11 -16.64 -16.06
CA VAL A 381 9.71 -17.19 -14.74
C VAL A 381 8.21 -17.02 -14.47
N TRP A 382 7.58 -15.97 -15.00
CA TRP A 382 6.11 -15.83 -14.93
C TRP A 382 5.37 -16.96 -15.66
N LYS A 383 5.95 -17.51 -16.75
CA LYS A 383 5.40 -18.69 -17.45
C LYS A 383 5.43 -19.99 -16.64
N ILE A 384 6.28 -20.08 -15.62
CA ILE A 384 6.51 -21.32 -14.85
C ILE A 384 5.73 -21.32 -13.53
N GLY A 385 5.10 -20.20 -13.13
CA GLY A 385 4.20 -20.15 -11.98
C GLY A 385 4.85 -20.43 -10.62
N ALA A 386 6.18 -20.34 -10.51
CA ALA A 386 6.93 -20.63 -9.30
C ALA A 386 7.49 -19.35 -8.66
N SER A 387 7.17 -19.11 -7.39
CA SER A 387 7.50 -17.89 -6.66
C SER A 387 8.92 -17.82 -6.08
N LYS A 388 9.76 -18.84 -6.28
CA LYS A 388 11.16 -18.90 -5.84
C LYS A 388 12.00 -19.83 -6.73
N ILE A 389 12.46 -19.33 -7.89
CA ILE A 389 13.45 -20.04 -8.70
C ILE A 389 14.83 -19.49 -8.35
N LYS A 390 15.69 -20.32 -7.76
CA LYS A 390 17.06 -19.93 -7.35
C LYS A 390 18.07 -19.99 -8.51
N SER A 391 17.75 -20.77 -9.54
CA SER A 391 18.55 -20.89 -10.75
C SER A 391 17.71 -21.32 -11.96
N VAL A 392 18.10 -20.86 -13.14
CA VAL A 392 17.49 -21.22 -14.42
C VAL A 392 18.55 -21.85 -15.29
N LYS A 393 18.44 -23.14 -15.57
CA LYS A 393 19.35 -23.83 -16.50
C LYS A 393 19.08 -23.36 -17.92
N VAL A 394 20.14 -22.95 -18.58
CA VAL A 394 20.16 -22.46 -19.95
C VAL A 394 21.25 -23.24 -20.70
N ASN A 395 21.16 -23.33 -22.02
CA ASN A 395 22.23 -23.94 -22.83
C ASN A 395 22.37 -23.09 -24.09
N GLU A 396 22.79 -21.84 -23.88
CA GLU A 396 22.91 -20.80 -24.89
C GLU A 396 24.38 -20.46 -25.08
N ASN A 397 24.80 -20.23 -26.33
CA ASN A 397 26.16 -19.77 -26.61
C ASN A 397 26.20 -18.24 -26.53
N ILE A 398 27.10 -17.72 -25.70
CA ILE A 398 27.35 -16.29 -25.53
C ILE A 398 28.75 -16.00 -26.02
N ASN A 399 28.87 -15.05 -26.94
CA ASN A 399 30.17 -14.57 -27.38
C ASN A 399 30.73 -13.57 -26.38
N MET A 400 31.94 -13.85 -25.90
CA MET A 400 32.68 -12.99 -25.01
C MET A 400 33.90 -12.43 -25.74
N LEU A 401 34.12 -11.12 -25.57
CA LEU A 401 35.32 -10.46 -26.05
C LEU A 401 36.47 -10.62 -25.04
N PHE A 402 37.65 -10.93 -25.55
CA PHE A 402 38.90 -11.02 -24.78
C PHE A 402 39.98 -10.23 -25.52
N GLY A 403 40.07 -8.93 -25.24
CA GLY A 403 40.85 -8.01 -26.07
C GLY A 403 40.19 -7.86 -27.45
N ASP A 404 40.96 -8.13 -28.52
CA ASP A 404 40.46 -8.07 -29.91
C ASP A 404 39.83 -9.38 -30.40
N ASN A 405 39.90 -10.46 -29.61
CA ASN A 405 39.40 -11.78 -29.98
C ASN A 405 38.01 -12.05 -29.41
N GLU A 406 37.12 -12.62 -30.23
CA GLU A 406 35.78 -13.04 -29.82
C GLU A 406 35.77 -14.57 -29.65
N GLU A 407 35.47 -15.05 -28.43
CA GLU A 407 35.33 -16.48 -28.13
C GLU A 407 33.89 -16.82 -27.73
N SER A 408 33.39 -17.96 -28.22
CA SER A 408 32.07 -18.46 -27.85
C SER A 408 32.15 -19.30 -26.57
N MET A 409 31.42 -18.87 -25.54
CA MET A 409 31.27 -19.57 -24.26
C MET A 409 29.85 -20.15 -24.16
N ASN A 410 29.70 -21.33 -23.56
CA ASN A 410 28.41 -21.96 -23.34
C ASN A 410 27.88 -21.64 -21.94
N LEU A 411 26.82 -20.84 -21.87
CA LEU A 411 26.09 -20.51 -20.66
C LEU A 411 25.20 -21.68 -20.23
N LEU A 412 25.54 -22.28 -19.09
CA LEU A 412 24.81 -23.41 -18.52
C LEU A 412 23.66 -22.99 -17.60
N GLU A 413 23.77 -21.85 -16.93
CA GLU A 413 22.81 -21.48 -15.88
C GLU A 413 22.88 -19.99 -15.52
N TYR A 414 21.71 -19.39 -15.30
CA TYR A 414 21.56 -18.15 -14.54
C TYR A 414 21.31 -18.49 -13.06
N ARG A 415 22.02 -17.82 -12.14
CA ARG A 415 21.84 -18.00 -10.69
C ARG A 415 21.58 -16.68 -9.98
N GLU A 416 20.88 -16.76 -8.85
CA GLU A 416 20.63 -15.58 -8.01
C GLU A 416 21.96 -14.91 -7.62
N GLU A 417 21.96 -13.58 -7.54
CA GLU A 417 23.09 -12.84 -7.00
C GLU A 417 23.28 -13.19 -5.52
N ILE A 418 24.50 -13.58 -5.16
CA ILE A 418 24.90 -13.87 -3.77
C ILE A 418 25.88 -12.84 -3.23
N ILE A 419 26.46 -12.02 -4.12
CA ILE A 419 27.38 -10.95 -3.79
C ILE A 419 26.55 -9.68 -3.62
N ASN A 420 26.84 -8.89 -2.59
CA ASN A 420 26.06 -7.69 -2.30
C ASN A 420 26.09 -6.70 -3.51
N PRO A 421 24.93 -6.11 -3.90
CA PRO A 421 24.78 -5.39 -5.18
C PRO A 421 25.62 -4.11 -5.35
N GLU A 422 26.09 -3.51 -4.25
CA GLU A 422 26.83 -2.23 -4.30
C GLU A 422 28.31 -2.41 -4.71
N VAL A 423 28.82 -3.64 -4.59
CA VAL A 423 30.21 -4.01 -4.91
C VAL A 423 30.24 -5.01 -6.06
N GLY A 424 29.28 -5.94 -6.08
CA GLY A 424 29.06 -6.89 -7.16
C GLY A 424 28.36 -6.24 -8.34
N GLY A 425 29.06 -6.14 -9.48
CA GLY A 425 28.41 -5.98 -10.78
C GLY A 425 27.95 -7.33 -11.31
N LYS A 426 27.59 -7.37 -12.60
CA LYS A 426 27.24 -8.63 -13.26
C LYS A 426 28.39 -9.63 -13.10
N THR A 427 28.13 -10.74 -12.44
CA THR A 427 29.18 -11.69 -12.06
C THR A 427 29.13 -12.94 -12.92
N VAL A 428 30.26 -13.31 -13.52
CA VAL A 428 30.41 -14.53 -14.32
C VAL A 428 31.26 -15.52 -13.53
N VAL A 429 30.73 -16.73 -13.36
CA VAL A 429 31.44 -17.83 -12.70
C VAL A 429 32.04 -18.74 -13.77
N VAL A 430 33.34 -19.03 -13.63
CA VAL A 430 34.13 -19.76 -14.63
C VAL A 430 34.96 -20.86 -13.97
N THR A 431 35.44 -21.82 -14.77
CA THR A 431 36.37 -22.85 -14.28
C THR A 431 37.74 -22.26 -13.93
N SER A 432 38.52 -22.97 -13.10
CA SER A 432 39.87 -22.55 -12.71
C SER A 432 40.80 -22.37 -13.93
N GLU A 433 40.68 -23.21 -14.97
CA GLU A 433 41.42 -23.07 -16.23
C GLU A 433 41.08 -21.77 -16.96
N SER A 434 39.79 -21.45 -17.10
CA SER A 434 39.33 -20.24 -17.79
C SER A 434 39.64 -18.98 -16.99
N PHE A 435 39.64 -19.05 -15.66
CA PHE A 435 40.03 -17.92 -14.83
C PHE A 435 41.50 -17.51 -15.03
N GLU A 436 42.43 -18.46 -15.05
CA GLU A 436 43.85 -18.14 -15.31
C GLU A 436 44.06 -17.58 -16.71
N ARG A 437 43.27 -18.03 -17.69
CA ARG A 437 43.24 -17.45 -19.03
C ARG A 437 42.69 -16.03 -19.04
N PHE A 438 41.63 -15.74 -18.27
CA PHE A 438 41.01 -14.41 -18.23
C PHE A 438 41.85 -13.40 -17.43
N LYS A 439 42.73 -13.89 -16.55
CA LYS A 439 43.65 -13.07 -15.76
C LYS A 439 44.63 -12.26 -16.61
N THR A 440 44.92 -12.69 -17.84
CA THR A 440 45.80 -11.93 -18.76
C THR A 440 45.14 -10.67 -19.32
N PHE A 441 43.81 -10.59 -19.29
CA PHE A 441 43.04 -9.48 -19.86
C PHE A 441 42.35 -8.63 -18.79
N GLY A 442 41.88 -9.25 -17.71
CA GLY A 442 41.14 -8.58 -16.64
C GLY A 442 42.02 -7.90 -15.60
N LYS A 443 41.50 -6.86 -14.96
CA LYS A 443 42.19 -6.21 -13.83
C LYS A 443 42.00 -7.06 -12.57
N PRO A 444 43.08 -7.60 -11.97
CA PRO A 444 42.97 -8.42 -10.77
C PRO A 444 42.51 -7.58 -9.59
N LEU A 445 41.56 -8.11 -8.82
CA LEU A 445 41.00 -7.44 -7.66
C LEU A 445 40.62 -8.47 -6.59
N SER A 446 40.80 -8.12 -5.32
CA SER A 446 40.36 -8.96 -4.20
C SER A 446 39.10 -8.38 -3.57
N LEU A 447 38.12 -9.24 -3.30
CA LEU A 447 36.92 -8.92 -2.55
C LEU A 447 37.05 -9.56 -1.17
N ARG A 448 36.84 -8.77 -0.12
CA ARG A 448 36.75 -9.29 1.24
C ARG A 448 35.28 -9.41 1.62
N PHE A 449 34.90 -10.55 2.20
CA PHE A 449 33.55 -10.84 2.68
C PHE A 449 33.63 -11.13 4.16
N ILE A 450 32.88 -10.36 4.95
CA ILE A 450 32.85 -10.47 6.40
C ILE A 450 31.43 -10.79 6.84
N ASN A 451 31.29 -11.75 7.73
CA ASN A 451 30.04 -12.11 8.37
C ASN A 451 30.16 -12.00 9.88
N VAL A 452 29.33 -11.15 10.49
CA VAL A 452 29.16 -11.08 11.94
C VAL A 452 28.02 -11.99 12.41
N GLU A 453 28.02 -12.41 13.67
CA GLU A 453 27.00 -13.30 14.23
C GLU A 453 25.59 -12.68 14.21
N ASP A 454 25.45 -11.41 14.62
CA ASP A 454 24.16 -10.68 14.64
C ASP A 454 24.22 -9.42 13.77
N GLN A 455 24.05 -9.61 12.46
CA GLN A 455 24.13 -8.54 11.45
C GLN A 455 23.04 -7.47 11.62
N ASN A 456 21.96 -7.76 12.35
CA ASN A 456 20.89 -6.80 12.61
C ASN A 456 21.23 -5.81 13.74
N LYS A 457 22.31 -6.05 14.50
CA LYS A 457 22.75 -5.20 15.61
C LYS A 457 24.10 -4.52 15.36
N SER A 458 24.63 -4.60 14.14
CA SER A 458 25.92 -3.99 13.80
C SER A 458 25.82 -2.50 13.43
N LYS A 459 24.95 -1.74 14.11
CA LYS A 459 24.75 -0.31 13.83
C LYS A 459 26.03 0.49 14.02
N GLU A 460 26.54 0.50 15.25
CA GLU A 460 27.72 1.26 15.64
C GLU A 460 28.95 0.84 14.83
N LEU A 461 29.14 -0.48 14.65
CA LEU A 461 30.20 -1.01 13.79
C LEU A 461 30.10 -0.51 12.34
N THR A 462 28.89 -0.51 11.76
CA THR A 462 28.69 -0.03 10.39
C THR A 462 28.96 1.46 10.28
N GLU A 463 28.51 2.26 11.24
CA GLU A 463 28.75 3.71 11.28
C GLU A 463 30.25 4.01 11.39
N ASP A 464 30.98 3.32 12.28
CA ASP A 464 32.42 3.52 12.47
C ASP A 464 33.25 3.07 11.27
N ILE A 465 32.88 1.95 10.63
CA ILE A 465 33.50 1.50 9.38
C ILE A 465 33.30 2.55 8.29
N ASN A 466 32.07 3.04 8.10
CA ASN A 466 31.74 4.03 7.07
C ASN A 466 32.42 5.38 7.32
N ASN A 467 32.53 5.82 8.58
CA ASN A 467 33.21 7.07 8.94
C ASN A 467 34.73 6.99 8.81
N SER A 468 35.32 5.80 9.04
CA SER A 468 36.76 5.58 9.00
C SER A 468 37.28 5.33 7.58
N LEU A 469 36.46 4.80 6.68
CA LEU A 469 36.80 4.61 5.27
C LEU A 469 36.68 5.92 4.49
N HIS A 470 37.73 6.30 3.75
CA HIS A 470 37.66 7.44 2.82
C HIS A 470 36.65 7.18 1.69
N GLU A 471 36.01 8.25 1.15
CA GLU A 471 34.99 8.21 0.06
C GLU A 471 35.37 7.35 -1.16
N LYS A 472 36.65 7.04 -1.36
CA LYS A 472 37.15 6.24 -2.50
C LYS A 472 36.85 4.75 -2.40
N THR A 473 36.60 4.19 -1.21
CA THR A 473 36.32 2.75 -1.03
C THR A 473 34.87 2.55 -0.61
N LYS A 474 34.03 2.16 -1.56
CA LYS A 474 32.64 1.77 -1.26
C LYS A 474 32.62 0.41 -0.59
N ILE A 475 32.00 0.34 0.58
CA ILE A 475 31.69 -0.88 1.30
C ILE A 475 30.20 -1.13 1.20
N SER A 476 29.82 -2.36 0.89
CA SER A 476 28.44 -2.78 0.99
C SER A 476 28.16 -3.35 2.36
N SER A 477 27.13 -2.84 3.03
CA SER A 477 26.73 -3.25 4.37
C SER A 477 25.31 -3.81 4.39
N TYR A 478 25.16 -5.01 4.95
CA TYR A 478 23.86 -5.59 5.25
C TYR A 478 23.02 -4.67 6.14
N TYR A 479 23.63 -4.15 7.21
CA TYR A 479 22.91 -3.37 8.22
C TYR A 479 22.32 -2.09 7.63
N GLN A 480 23.07 -1.39 6.76
CA GLN A 480 22.61 -0.17 6.11
C GLN A 480 21.38 -0.42 5.22
N SER A 481 21.40 -1.50 4.44
CA SER A 481 20.26 -1.95 3.64
C SER A 481 19.10 -2.39 4.52
N TYR A 482 19.37 -3.13 5.60
CA TYR A 482 18.37 -3.57 6.58
C TYR A 482 17.68 -2.39 7.29
N GLU A 483 18.43 -1.39 7.73
CA GLU A 483 17.91 -0.19 8.40
C GLU A 483 17.07 0.63 7.42
N SER A 484 17.56 0.85 6.20
CA SER A 484 16.85 1.59 5.15
C SER A 484 15.54 0.90 4.77
N VAL A 485 15.58 -0.41 4.52
CA VAL A 485 14.39 -1.20 4.21
C VAL A 485 13.45 -1.25 5.41
N SER A 486 13.94 -1.48 6.63
CA SER A 486 13.10 -1.52 7.84
C SER A 486 12.39 -0.17 8.07
N ASN A 487 13.08 0.94 7.85
CA ASN A 487 12.50 2.28 7.94
C ASN A 487 11.40 2.52 6.89
N ILE A 488 11.65 2.19 5.62
CA ILE A 488 10.67 2.37 4.53
C ILE A 488 9.49 1.41 4.70
N SER A 489 9.77 0.12 4.89
CA SER A 489 8.78 -0.94 5.13
C SER A 489 7.92 -0.62 6.35
N GLY A 490 8.54 -0.19 7.45
CA GLY A 490 7.85 0.21 8.66
C GLY A 490 6.96 1.43 8.47
N THR A 491 7.39 2.39 7.65
CA THR A 491 6.58 3.55 7.25
C THR A 491 5.34 3.14 6.44
N PHE A 492 5.48 2.23 5.47
CA PHE A 492 4.34 1.68 4.74
C PHE A 492 3.36 0.95 5.66
N LYS A 493 3.86 0.05 6.53
CA LYS A 493 3.06 -0.71 7.51
C LYS A 493 2.27 0.24 8.41
N PHE A 494 2.91 1.30 8.90
CA PHE A 494 2.26 2.30 9.74
C PHE A 494 1.17 3.09 9.00
N ILE A 495 1.47 3.59 7.80
CA ILE A 495 0.52 4.35 6.99
C ILE A 495 -0.71 3.50 6.66
N ALA A 496 -0.52 2.24 6.29
CA ALA A 496 -1.60 1.33 5.96
C ALA A 496 -2.45 0.96 7.17
N LEU A 497 -1.84 0.70 8.33
CA LEU A 497 -2.56 0.49 9.58
C LEU A 497 -3.40 1.71 9.95
N PHE A 498 -2.81 2.90 9.89
CA PHE A 498 -3.50 4.12 10.28
C PHE A 498 -4.65 4.48 9.33
N THR A 499 -4.41 4.37 8.02
CA THR A 499 -5.40 4.64 6.99
C THR A 499 -6.56 3.63 7.06
N SER A 500 -6.24 2.35 7.23
CA SER A 500 -7.25 1.28 7.39
C SER A 500 -8.14 1.51 8.62
N LEU A 501 -7.57 1.95 9.74
CA LEU A 501 -8.36 2.28 10.93
C LEU A 501 -9.32 3.44 10.69
N ILE A 502 -8.88 4.50 10.02
CA ILE A 502 -9.75 5.64 9.67
C ILE A 502 -10.89 5.19 8.75
N PHE A 503 -10.58 4.44 7.69
CA PHE A 503 -11.59 3.97 6.75
C PHE A 503 -12.55 2.98 7.40
N MET A 504 -12.06 2.12 8.30
CA MET A 504 -12.90 1.20 9.06
C MET A 504 -13.86 1.94 9.99
N ILE A 505 -13.39 2.92 10.77
CA ILE A 505 -14.25 3.75 11.64
C ILE A 505 -15.27 4.52 10.80
N SER A 506 -14.84 5.07 9.66
CA SER A 506 -15.73 5.79 8.74
C SER A 506 -16.80 4.86 8.15
N SER A 507 -16.42 3.64 7.73
CA SER A 507 -17.33 2.63 7.18
C SER A 507 -18.34 2.19 8.23
N LEU A 508 -17.88 1.85 9.43
CA LEU A 508 -18.75 1.49 10.57
C LEU A 508 -19.74 2.60 10.92
N SER A 509 -19.29 3.86 10.90
CA SER A 509 -20.17 5.00 11.17
C SER A 509 -21.22 5.19 10.08
N VAL A 510 -20.84 5.09 8.80
CA VAL A 510 -21.80 5.17 7.68
C VAL A 510 -22.82 4.04 7.76
N ILE A 511 -22.37 2.82 8.07
CA ILE A 511 -23.24 1.65 8.27
C ILE A 511 -24.20 1.89 9.44
N TYR A 512 -23.68 2.31 10.60
CA TYR A 512 -24.47 2.59 11.79
C TYR A 512 -25.57 3.60 11.51
N PHE A 513 -25.21 4.74 10.92
CA PHE A 513 -26.17 5.77 10.55
C PHE A 513 -27.21 5.23 9.57
N LYS A 514 -26.78 4.52 8.54
CA LYS A 514 -27.69 3.90 7.57
C LYS A 514 -28.70 2.97 8.25
N ILE A 515 -28.26 2.08 9.13
CA ILE A 515 -29.14 1.16 9.88
C ILE A 515 -30.15 1.95 10.69
N VAL A 516 -29.70 2.93 11.48
CA VAL A 516 -30.59 3.73 12.34
C VAL A 516 -31.67 4.46 11.53
N MET A 517 -31.36 4.98 10.34
CA MET A 517 -32.37 5.60 9.49
C MET A 517 -33.35 4.61 8.87
N GLU A 518 -32.84 3.46 8.39
CA GLU A 518 -33.71 2.44 7.77
C GLU A 518 -34.62 1.78 8.81
N CYS A 519 -34.19 1.67 10.08
CA CYS A 519 -34.97 1.07 11.15
C CYS A 519 -36.34 1.74 11.36
N ASP A 520 -36.43 3.08 11.34
CA ASP A 520 -37.69 3.79 11.58
C ASP A 520 -38.75 3.49 10.50
N GLU A 521 -38.33 3.35 9.23
CA GLU A 521 -39.20 2.96 8.12
C GLU A 521 -39.51 1.45 8.15
N GLU A 522 -38.53 0.63 8.51
CA GLU A 522 -38.67 -0.83 8.63
C GLU A 522 -39.70 -1.24 9.67
N ILE A 523 -39.68 -0.61 10.84
CA ILE A 523 -40.59 -0.94 11.94
C ILE A 523 -42.04 -0.76 11.47
N LYS A 524 -42.36 0.35 10.81
CA LYS A 524 -43.69 0.59 10.23
C LYS A 524 -44.06 -0.54 9.25
N ARG A 525 -43.15 -0.90 8.33
CA ARG A 525 -43.41 -1.92 7.31
C ARG A 525 -43.61 -3.33 7.90
N TYR A 526 -42.72 -3.77 8.79
CA TYR A 526 -42.82 -5.09 9.40
C TYR A 526 -44.03 -5.19 10.33
N SER A 527 -44.48 -4.07 10.93
CA SER A 527 -45.75 -4.04 11.66
C SER A 527 -46.96 -4.33 10.75
N ILE A 528 -46.96 -3.81 9.52
CA ILE A 528 -48.02 -4.08 8.53
C ILE A 528 -47.97 -5.55 8.10
N MET A 529 -46.78 -6.11 7.85
CA MET A 529 -46.62 -7.53 7.52
C MET A 529 -47.14 -8.43 8.65
N LYS A 530 -46.85 -8.09 9.91
CA LYS A 530 -47.39 -8.81 11.06
C LYS A 530 -48.93 -8.75 11.10
N LYS A 531 -49.54 -7.59 10.78
CA LYS A 531 -51.00 -7.43 10.69
C LYS A 531 -51.62 -8.23 9.54
N ILE A 532 -50.88 -8.48 8.45
CA ILE A 532 -51.31 -9.31 7.32
C ILE A 532 -51.22 -10.81 7.63
N GLY A 533 -50.59 -11.21 8.75
CA GLY A 533 -50.51 -12.60 9.21
C GLY A 533 -49.14 -13.26 9.03
N PHE A 534 -48.09 -12.50 8.71
CA PHE A 534 -46.74 -13.05 8.63
C PHE A 534 -46.19 -13.46 10.00
N SER A 535 -45.60 -14.65 10.09
CA SER A 535 -44.96 -15.11 11.32
C SER A 535 -43.68 -14.32 11.62
N TYR A 536 -43.31 -14.24 12.91
CA TYR A 536 -42.04 -13.61 13.31
C TYR A 536 -40.82 -14.27 12.67
N LYS A 537 -40.87 -15.59 12.45
CA LYS A 537 -39.80 -16.37 11.81
C LYS A 537 -39.62 -15.97 10.35
N ASP A 538 -40.71 -15.77 9.62
CA ASP A 538 -40.66 -15.35 8.21
C ASP A 538 -40.13 -13.93 8.06
N ILE A 539 -40.55 -13.03 8.96
CA ILE A 539 -40.05 -11.65 9.02
C ILE A 539 -38.54 -11.64 9.29
N LYS A 540 -38.08 -12.35 10.33
CA LYS A 540 -36.65 -12.43 10.69
C LYS A 540 -35.81 -13.00 9.56
N LYS A 541 -36.29 -14.04 8.87
CA LYS A 541 -35.58 -14.68 7.75
C LYS A 541 -35.56 -13.79 6.51
N SER A 542 -36.63 -13.02 6.26
CA SER A 542 -36.67 -12.02 5.20
C SER A 542 -35.68 -10.87 5.48
N MET A 543 -35.68 -10.33 6.71
CA MET A 543 -34.72 -9.32 7.17
C MET A 543 -33.27 -9.79 7.00
N GLY A 544 -32.95 -11.01 7.44
CA GLY A 544 -31.60 -11.55 7.33
C GLY A 544 -31.09 -11.62 5.88
N LYS A 545 -31.94 -12.04 4.93
CA LYS A 545 -31.59 -12.07 3.50
C LYS A 545 -31.43 -10.67 2.91
N GLU A 546 -32.30 -9.74 3.30
CA GLU A 546 -32.24 -8.35 2.87
C GLU A 546 -30.94 -7.68 3.33
N LEU A 547 -30.63 -7.77 4.63
CA LEU A 547 -29.39 -7.24 5.21
C LEU A 547 -28.16 -7.92 4.62
N ALA A 548 -28.18 -9.25 4.45
CA ALA A 548 -27.06 -9.98 3.86
C ALA A 548 -26.70 -9.45 2.46
N ILE A 549 -27.70 -9.23 1.60
CA ILE A 549 -27.46 -8.68 0.25
C ILE A 549 -26.92 -7.24 0.34
N ILE A 550 -27.48 -6.42 1.23
CA ILE A 550 -27.09 -5.02 1.40
C ILE A 550 -25.67 -4.86 1.93
N PHE A 551 -25.18 -5.78 2.78
CA PHE A 551 -23.85 -5.70 3.40
C PHE A 551 -22.78 -6.52 2.69
N MET A 552 -23.12 -7.69 2.15
CA MET A 552 -22.15 -8.51 1.42
C MET A 552 -21.84 -7.94 0.04
N LEU A 553 -22.83 -7.35 -0.64
CA LEU A 553 -22.59 -6.84 -2.00
C LEU A 553 -21.52 -5.73 -2.03
N PRO A 554 -21.51 -4.74 -1.12
CA PRO A 554 -20.42 -3.77 -1.07
C PRO A 554 -19.05 -4.32 -0.72
N LEU A 555 -18.99 -5.50 -0.09
CA LEU A 555 -17.73 -6.16 0.26
C LEU A 555 -17.22 -7.04 -0.89
N ILE A 556 -18.12 -7.63 -1.67
CA ILE A 556 -17.79 -8.48 -2.83
C ILE A 556 -17.32 -7.64 -4.02
N LEU A 557 -17.96 -6.49 -4.24
CA LEU A 557 -17.58 -5.51 -5.25
C LEU A 557 -16.34 -4.74 -4.79
#